data_AF-A0A022Q9D0-F1
#
_entry.id   AF-A0A022Q9D0-F1
#
_cell.length_a   1.000
_cell.length_b   1.000
_cell.length_c   1.000
_cell.angle_alpha   90.00
_cell.angle_beta   90.00
_cell.angle_gamma   90.00
#
_symmetry.space_group_name_H-M   'P 1'
#
loop_
_entity.id
_entity.type
_entity.pdbx_description
1 polymer ?
#
loop_
_entity_poly.entity_id
_entity_poly.type
_entity_poly.pdbx_seq_one_letter_code
_entity_poly.pdbx_strand_id
1 'polypeptide(L)' 'MEINAVDYEQEVCVICLDGLFGEIEKVNVTLGCGHVFHVECITNWLFRKNECPICKSKALVFDSRN' A
#
# COMPACT_ATOMS: atom_id res chain seq x y z
N MET A 1 12.48 21.63 26.16
CA MET A 1 13.08 20.76 25.10
C MET A 1 12.82 19.36 25.62
N GLU A 2 12.18 18.46 24.89
CA GLU A 2 12.51 18.03 23.54
C GLU A 2 11.24 17.55 22.83
N ILE A 3 11.18 17.91 21.55
CA ILE A 3 10.31 17.43 20.46
C ILE A 3 9.09 16.58 20.86
N ASN A 4 7.90 17.16 20.68
CA ASN A 4 6.74 16.35 20.33
C ASN A 4 7.09 15.72 18.99
N ALA A 5 7.57 14.47 19.00
CA ALA A 5 7.63 13.66 17.80
C ALA A 5 6.20 13.66 17.27
N VAL A 6 5.95 14.51 16.27
CA VAL A 6 4.70 14.52 15.54
C VAL A 6 4.59 13.08 15.07
N ASP A 7 3.63 12.34 15.63
CA ASP A 7 3.19 11.05 15.12
C ASP A 7 2.62 11.37 13.74
N TYR A 8 3.53 11.60 12.80
CA TYR A 8 3.21 11.64 11.42
C TYR A 8 2.78 10.21 11.20
N GLU A 9 1.48 9.99 11.10
CA GLU A 9 0.87 8.82 10.49
C GLU A 9 1.46 8.72 9.07
N GLN A 10 2.74 8.37 9.00
CA GLN A 10 3.45 8.03 7.79
C GLN A 10 2.66 6.84 7.31
N GLU A 11 1.92 7.01 6.21
CA GLU A 11 1.19 5.91 5.62
C GLU A 11 2.23 4.80 5.40
N VAL A 12 2.13 3.71 6.17
CA VAL A 12 3.11 2.62 6.20
C VAL A 12 2.60 1.50 5.33
N CYS A 13 3.50 0.88 4.57
CA CYS A 13 3.16 -0.31 3.83
C CYS A 13 3.02 -1.47 4.82
N VAL A 14 1.79 -1.89 5.13
CA VAL A 14 1.53 -2.97 6.09
C VAL A 14 2.11 -4.34 5.70
N ILE A 15 2.62 -4.48 4.47
CA ILE A 15 3.25 -5.70 3.98
C ILE A 15 4.72 -5.78 4.42
N CYS A 16 5.47 -4.68 4.33
CA CYS A 16 6.88 -4.62 4.72
C CYS A 16 7.14 -3.81 6.01
N LEU A 17 6.09 -3.19 6.57
CA LEU A 17 6.13 -2.33 7.76
C LEU A 17 7.06 -1.13 7.62
N ASP A 18 7.24 -0.65 6.39
CA ASP A 18 8.12 0.46 6.04
C ASP A 18 7.33 1.66 5.53
N GLY A 19 7.91 2.86 5.57
CA GLY A 19 7.23 4.09 5.14
C GLY A 19 6.89 4.07 3.65
N LEU A 20 5.66 4.47 3.27
CA LEU A 20 5.28 4.61 1.85
C LEU A 20 5.86 5.86 1.19
N PHE A 21 6.26 6.84 2.01
CA PHE A 21 6.80 8.12 1.60
C PHE A 21 8.06 8.40 2.40
N GLY A 22 9.19 8.59 1.72
CA GLY A 22 10.48 8.86 2.37
C GLY A 22 11.67 8.29 1.61
N GLU A 23 11.46 7.19 0.88
CA GLU A 23 12.47 6.62 -0.02
C GLU A 23 12.11 6.96 -1.47
N ILE A 24 13.02 7.66 -2.14
CA ILE A 24 12.86 8.09 -3.55
C ILE A 24 12.81 6.87 -4.50
N GLU A 25 13.33 5.72 -4.07
CA GLU A 25 13.44 4.52 -4.88
C GLU A 25 12.19 3.62 -4.83
N LYS A 26 11.30 3.79 -3.86
CA LYS A 26 10.11 2.93 -3.71
C LYS A 26 8.89 3.55 -4.36
N VAL A 27 8.34 2.85 -5.34
CA VAL A 27 7.09 3.25 -6.02
C VAL A 27 5.88 2.75 -5.21
N ASN A 28 4.93 3.64 -4.96
CA ASN A 28 3.65 3.31 -4.34
C ASN A 28 2.54 3.12 -5.37
N VAL A 29 1.53 2.33 -5.00
CA VAL A 29 0.33 2.08 -5.80
C VAL A 29 -0.89 2.01 -4.90
N THR A 30 -1.98 2.61 -5.38
CA THR A 30 -3.27 2.61 -4.71
C THR A 30 -4.17 1.56 -5.36
N LEU A 31 -4.70 0.64 -4.57
CA LEU A 31 -5.70 -0.31 -5.04
C LEU A 31 -7.04 0.39 -5.28
N GLY A 32 -7.95 -0.24 -6.06
CA GLY A 32 -9.29 0.30 -6.30
C GLY A 32 -10.15 0.51 -5.04
N CYS A 33 -9.74 -0.07 -3.90
CA CYS A 33 -10.36 0.17 -2.59
C CYS A 33 -9.82 1.41 -1.85
N GLY A 34 -8.83 2.13 -2.41
CA GLY A 34 -8.24 3.34 -1.83
C GLY A 34 -7.00 3.13 -0.95
N HIS A 35 -6.57 1.88 -0.72
CA HIS A 35 -5.41 1.59 0.12
C HIS A 35 -4.10 1.61 -0.69
N VAL A 36 -3.04 2.17 -0.08
CA VAL A 36 -1.74 2.38 -0.72
C VAL A 36 -0.71 1.37 -0.20
N PHE A 37 0.11 0.84 -1.12
CA PHE A 37 1.18 -0.11 -0.81
C PHE A 37 2.38 0.14 -1.74
N HIS A 38 3.57 -0.35 -1.39
CA HIS A 38 4.66 -0.44 -2.36
C HIS A 38 4.29 -1.41 -3.50
N VAL A 39 4.63 -1.04 -4.73
CA VAL A 39 4.37 -1.84 -5.93
C VAL A 39 4.92 -3.25 -5.78
N GLU A 40 6.17 -3.39 -5.34
CA GLU A 40 6.81 -4.70 -5.17
C GLU A 40 6.12 -5.55 -4.10
N CYS A 41 5.75 -4.92 -2.98
CA CYS A 41 5.09 -5.59 -1.87
C CYS A 41 3.70 -6.10 -2.28
N ILE A 42 2.88 -5.24 -2.88
CA ILE A 42 1.52 -5.63 -3.26
C ILE A 42 1.52 -6.58 -4.46
N THR A 43 2.46 -6.47 -5.39
CA THR A 43 2.58 -7.39 -6.53
C THR A 43 2.80 -8.83 -6.05
N ASN A 44 3.72 -9.03 -5.10
CA ASN A 44 3.97 -10.34 -4.49
C ASN A 44 2.77 -10.87 -3.71
N TRP A 45 2.06 -10.00 -3.01
CA TRP A 45 0.83 -10.36 -2.30
C TRP A 45 -0.26 -10.81 -3.28
N LEU A 46 -0.52 -10.03 -4.33
CA LEU A 46 -1.56 -10.33 -5.33
C LEU A 46 -1.29 -11.61 -6.13
N PHE A 47 -0.02 -11.96 -6.34
CA PHE A 47 0.36 -13.24 -6.93
C PHE A 47 -0.11 -14.44 -6.10
N ARG A 48 -0.13 -14.30 -4.77
CA ARG A 48 -0.62 -15.35 -3.85
C ARG A 48 -2.11 -15.23 -3.58
N LYS A 49 -2.60 -14.00 -3.42
CA LYS A 49 -3.96 -13.69 -2.99
C LYS A 49 -4.42 -12.37 -3.60
N ASN A 50 -5.34 -12.42 -4.57
CA ASN A 50 -5.83 -11.25 -5.30
C ASN A 50 -6.84 -10.40 -4.48
N GLU A 51 -6.43 -9.97 -3.28
CA GLU A 51 -7.24 -9.18 -2.36
C GLU A 51 -6.39 -8.17 -1.59
N CYS A 52 -7.00 -7.06 -1.17
CA CYS A 52 -6.36 -6.04 -0.37
C CYS A 52 -6.01 -6.60 1.03
N PRO A 53 -4.75 -6.44 1.51
CA PRO A 53 -4.35 -6.86 2.85
C PRO A 53 -5.16 -6.22 3.99
N ILE A 54 -5.70 -5.02 3.76
CA ILE A 54 -6.38 -4.22 4.78
C ILE A 54 -7.87 -4.54 4.83
N CYS A 55 -8.58 -4.37 3.69
CA CYS A 55 -10.03 -4.52 3.65
C CYS A 55 -10.52 -5.79 2.94
N LYS A 56 -9.62 -6.61 2.39
CA LYS A 56 -9.94 -7.84 1.65
C LYS A 56 -10.77 -7.65 0.37
N SER A 57 -10.95 -6.41 -0.09
CA SER A 57 -11.54 -6.12 -1.41
C SER A 57 -10.64 -6.67 -2.53
N LYS A 58 -11.23 -7.20 -3.61
CA LYS A 58 -10.47 -7.68 -4.77
C LYS A 58 -9.65 -6.54 -5.38
N ALA A 59 -8.37 -6.77 -5.62
CA ALA A 59 -7.45 -5.73 -6.11
C ALA A 59 -7.64 -5.44 -7.60
N LEU A 60 -8.04 -6.45 -8.37
CA LEU A 60 -8.44 -6.31 -9.76
C LEU A 60 -9.97 -6.34 -9.86
N VAL A 61 -10.58 -5.18 -10.03
CA VAL A 61 -11.80 -5.13 -10.83
C VAL A 61 -11.33 -5.24 -12.28
N PHE A 62 -11.58 -6.38 -12.93
CA PHE A 62 -11.50 -6.45 -14.38
C PHE A 62 -12.52 -5.43 -14.87
N ASP A 63 -12.06 -4.24 -15.23
CA ASP A 63 -12.88 -3.31 -15.97
C ASP A 63 -12.97 -3.85 -17.39
N SER A 64 -13.91 -4.77 -17.57
CA SER A 64 -14.47 -5.14 -18.86
C SER A 64 -15.29 -3.96 -19.39
N ARG A 65 -14.68 -2.79 -19.63
CA ARG A 65 -15.27 -1.81 -20.54
C ARG A 65 -14.92 -2.23 -21.96
N ASN A 66 -15.82 -3.06 -22.46
CA ASN A 66 -16.09 -3.34 -23.87
C ASN A 66 -16.01 -2.08 -24.75
#